data_AF-A0A9P6UDT5-F1
#
_entry.id   AF-A0A9P6UDT5-F1
#
_cell.length_a   1.000
_cell.length_b   1.000
_cell.length_c   1.000
_cell.angle_alpha   90.00
_cell.angle_beta   90.00
_cell.angle_gamma   90.00
#
_symmetry.space_group_name_H-M   'P 1'
#
loop_
_entity.id
_entity.type
_entity.pdbx_description
1 polymer ?
#
loop_
_entity_poly.entity_id
_entity_poly.type
_entity_poly.pdbx_seq_one_letter_code
_entity_poly.pdbx_strand_id
1 'polypeptide(L)' 'PKVADWQEDVDNRLRWGMDQAIAEGLLQSGQSVIVIQGFRSGHGNSNTMRIVVA' A
#
# COMPACT_ATOMS: atom_id res chain seq x y z
N PRO A 1 -13.16 -11.46 2.56
CA PRO A 1 -12.98 -12.54 1.55
C PRO A 1 -11.52 -12.61 1.10
N LYS A 2 -10.94 -13.80 0.98
CA LYS A 2 -9.55 -13.95 0.52
C LYS A 2 -9.51 -13.60 -0.98
N VAL A 3 -8.83 -12.51 -1.34
CA VAL A 3 -8.65 -12.12 -2.74
C VAL A 3 -7.67 -13.12 -3.38
N ALA A 4 -7.99 -13.62 -4.58
CA ALA A 4 -7.14 -14.60 -5.27
C ALA A 4 -5.84 -13.97 -5.78
N ASP A 5 -5.86 -12.67 -6.09
CA ASP A 5 -4.69 -11.89 -6.47
C ASP A 5 -4.02 -11.25 -5.25
N TRP A 6 -2.79 -11.67 -4.97
CA TRP A 6 -1.95 -11.09 -3.93
C TRP A 6 -1.75 -9.57 -4.10
N GLN A 7 -1.63 -9.09 -5.34
CA GLN A 7 -1.37 -7.67 -5.59
C GLN A 7 -2.59 -6.82 -5.20
N GLU A 8 -3.78 -7.31 -5.50
CA GLU A 8 -5.03 -6.63 -5.13
C GLU A 8 -5.19 -6.59 -3.60
N ASP A 9 -4.85 -7.68 -2.89
CA ASP A 9 -4.83 -7.70 -1.42
C ASP A 9 -3.85 -6.68 -0.84
N VAL A 10 -2.62 -6.60 -1.38
CA VAL A 10 -1.62 -5.60 -0.96
C VAL A 10 -2.14 -4.17 -1.20
N ASP A 11 -2.73 -3.90 -2.37
CA ASP A 11 -3.27 -2.59 -2.71
C ASP A 11 -4.45 -2.21 -1.78
N ASN A 12 -5.30 -3.16 -1.40
CA ASN A 12 -6.39 -2.94 -0.47
C ASN A 12 -5.88 -2.61 0.95
N ARG A 13 -4.81 -3.27 1.41
CA ARG A 13 -4.18 -2.95 2.70
C ARG A 13 -3.53 -1.58 2.70
N LEU A 14 -2.89 -1.19 1.59
CA LEU A 14 -2.30 0.14 1.44
C LEU A 14 -3.37 1.24 1.47
N ARG A 15 -4.48 1.06 0.73
CA ARG A 15 -5.62 2.00 0.76
C ARG A 15 -6.17 2.16 2.16
N TRP A 16 -6.44 1.05 2.84
CA TRP A 16 -6.93 1.09 4.22
C TRP A 16 -5.97 1.86 5.14
N GLY A 17 -4.66 1.61 5.05
CA GLY A 17 -3.67 2.32 5.86
C GLY A 17 -3.62 3.83 5.57
N MET A 18 -3.75 4.23 4.29
CA MET A 18 -3.82 5.64 3.90
C MET A 18 -5.11 6.30 4.42
N ASP A 19 -6.26 5.63 4.33
CA ASP A 19 -7.53 6.13 4.85
C ASP A 19 -7.46 6.37 6.37
N GLN A 20 -6.86 5.44 7.12
CA GLN A 20 -6.64 5.63 8.56
C GLN A 20 -5.68 6.80 8.84
N ALA A 21 -4.59 6.92 8.09
CA ALA A 21 -3.64 8.03 8.26
C ALA A 21 -4.27 9.39 7.97
N ILE A 22 -5.19 9.47 6.99
CA ILE A 22 -5.96 10.68 6.70
C ILE A 22 -6.94 10.99 7.83
N ALA A 23 -7.66 9.99 8.34
CA ALA A 23 -8.59 10.16 9.44
C ALA A 23 -7.92 10.67 10.72
N GLU A 24 -6.70 10.20 10.99
CA GLU A 24 -5.87 10.61 12.15
C GLU A 24 -5.08 11.92 11.89
N GLY A 25 -5.18 12.52 10.70
CA GLY A 25 -4.48 13.76 10.33
C GLY A 25 -2.97 13.61 10.11
N LEU A 26 -2.47 12.38 9.99
CA LEU A 26 -1.06 12.06 9.68
C LEU A 26 -0.72 12.24 8.19
N LEU A 27 -1.73 12.16 7.32
CA LEU A 27 -1.64 12.27 5.87
C LEU A 27 -2.76 13.19 5.36
N GLN A 28 -2.51 13.96 4.31
CA GLN A 28 -3.55 14.71 3.60
C GLN A 28 -3.79 14.11 2.22
N SER A 29 -5.03 14.12 1.76
CA SER A 29 -5.36 13.69 0.40
C SER A 29 -4.57 14.51 -0.63
N GLY A 30 -4.05 13.84 -1.66
CA GLY A 30 -3.22 14.44 -2.68
C GLY A 30 -1.72 14.52 -2.33
N GLN A 31 -1.30 14.12 -1.12
CA GLN A 31 0.11 14.04 -0.78
C GLN A 31 0.78 12.79 -1.37
N SER A 32 2.06 12.93 -1.71
CA SER A 32 2.88 11.82 -2.18
C SER A 32 3.18 10.85 -1.03
N VAL A 33 2.98 9.56 -1.29
CA VAL A 33 3.26 8.46 -0.35
C VAL A 33 4.28 7.52 -0.97
N ILE A 34 5.35 7.23 -0.22
CA ILE A 34 6.31 6.18 -0.57
C ILE A 34 5.79 4.84 -0.04
N VAL A 35 5.47 3.94 -0.94
CA VAL A 35 5.02 2.58 -0.63
C VAL A 35 6.18 1.62 -0.74
N ILE A 36 6.36 0.78 0.27
CA ILE A 36 7.34 -0.31 0.30
C ILE A 36 6.56 -1.62 0.44
N GLN A 37 6.76 -2.54 -0.50
CA GLN A 37 6.07 -3.84 -0.54
C GLN A 37 6.95 -4.93 -1.17
N GLY A 38 6.52 -6.19 -1.10
CA GLY A 38 7.00 -7.25 -1.98
C GLY A 38 6.25 -7.28 -3.31
N PHE A 39 6.85 -7.84 -4.37
CA PHE A 39 6.22 -8.04 -5.69
C PHE A 39 6.27 -9.50 -6.15
N ARG A 40 5.68 -9.78 -7.33
CA ARG A 40 5.63 -11.11 -7.93
C ARG A 40 7.06 -11.58 -8.25
N SER A 41 7.40 -12.77 -7.73
CA SER A 41 8.69 -13.47 -7.74
C SER A 41 9.70 -13.05 -6.66
N GLY A 42 10.21 -14.07 -5.94
CA GLY A 42 11.13 -13.92 -4.79
C GLY A 42 10.44 -14.11 -3.44
N HIS A 43 11.04 -14.91 -2.55
CA HIS A 43 10.46 -15.25 -1.24
C HIS A 43 10.54 -14.07 -0.27
N GLY A 44 9.38 -13.67 0.28
CA GLY A 44 9.24 -13.06 1.62
C GLY A 44 9.84 -11.67 1.88
N ASN A 45 10.48 -11.04 0.89
CA ASN A 45 11.23 -9.81 1.08
C ASN A 45 10.51 -8.58 0.50
N SER A 46 10.60 -7.45 1.21
CA SER A 46 10.29 -6.13 0.63
C SER A 46 11.32 -5.80 -0.44
N ASN A 47 10.92 -5.81 -1.70
CA ASN A 47 11.81 -5.61 -2.85
C ASN A 47 11.31 -4.55 -3.83
N THR A 48 10.15 -3.94 -3.55
CA THR A 48 9.50 -2.99 -4.46
C THR A 48 9.18 -1.72 -3.71
N MET A 49 9.62 -0.60 -4.29
CA MET A 49 9.29 0.74 -3.82
C MET A 49 8.57 1.49 -4.95
N ARG A 50 7.46 2.16 -4.63
CA ARG A 50 6.72 3.01 -5.57
C ARG A 50 6.23 4.28 -4.88
N ILE A 51 6.11 5.35 -5.65
CA ILE A 51 5.49 6.60 -5.19
C ILE A 51 4.05 6.61 -5.70
N VAL A 52 3.10 6.82 -4.80
CA VAL A 52 1.68 6.96 -5.11
C VAL A 52 1.15 8.27 -4.54
N VAL A 53 -0.07 8.63 -4.92
CA VAL A 53 -0.79 9.78 -4.37
C VAL A 53 -1.91 9.26 -3.47
N ALA A 54 -2.02 9.84 -2.27
CA ALA A 54 -3.05 9.52 -1.28
C ALA A 54 -4.46 9.95 -1.71
#